data_AF-A0A257ZEN3-F1
#
_entry.id   AF-A0A257ZEN3-F1
#
_cell.length_a   1.000
_cell.length_b   1.000
_cell.length_c   1.000
_cell.angle_alpha   90.00
_cell.angle_beta   90.00
_cell.angle_gamma   90.00
#
_symmetry.space_group_name_H-M   'P 1'
#
loop_
_entity.id
_entity.type
_entity.pdbx_description
1 polymer ?
#
loop_
_entity_poly.entity_id
_entity_poly.type
_entity_poly.pdbx_seq_one_letter_code
_entity_poly.pdbx_strand_id
1 'polypeptide(L)' 'PGHVGPPALDTALFPEIGGLRLDYVLPSADVRVVAAGVMWPPADDPLAADLILASRHYPVWVDIALP' A
#
# COMPACT_ATOMS: atom_id res chain seq x y z
N PRO A 1 -18.80 -8.30 10.69
CA PRO A 1 -18.19 -6.95 10.72
C PRO A 1 -17.15 -6.83 9.60
N GLY A 2 -17.46 -6.06 8.54
CA GLY A 2 -16.48 -5.75 7.48
C GLY A 2 -15.59 -4.58 7.89
N HIS A 3 -14.39 -4.47 7.30
CA HIS A 3 -13.61 -3.23 7.45
C HIS A 3 -14.44 -2.04 6.89
N VAL A 4 -14.24 -0.84 7.43
CA VAL A 4 -14.97 0.38 7.02
C VAL A 4 -14.05 1.38 6.27
N GLY A 5 -12.74 1.08 6.21
CA GLY A 5 -11.76 1.92 5.52
C GLY A 5 -11.82 1.76 3.99
N PRO A 6 -11.22 2.70 3.23
CA PRO A 6 -11.10 2.57 1.78
C PRO A 6 -10.21 1.37 1.41
N PRO A 7 -10.70 0.37 0.63
CA PRO A 7 -9.92 -0.81 0.27
C PRO A 7 -8.63 -0.49 -0.52
N ALA A 8 -8.63 0.62 -1.26
CA ALA A 8 -7.44 1.10 -1.98
C ALA A 8 -6.25 1.45 -1.05
N LEU A 9 -6.48 1.54 0.27
CA LEU A 9 -5.44 1.80 1.27
C LEU A 9 -5.03 0.53 2.04
N ASP A 10 -5.61 -0.63 1.72
CA ASP A 10 -5.15 -1.90 2.27
C ASP A 10 -3.75 -2.19 1.74
N THR A 11 -2.86 -2.65 2.61
CA THR A 11 -1.47 -2.97 2.28
C THR A 11 -1.21 -4.46 2.26
N ALA A 12 -2.18 -5.29 2.66
CA ALA A 12 -2.10 -6.73 2.61
C ALA A 12 -3.47 -7.35 2.33
N LEU A 13 -3.48 -8.47 1.62
CA LEU A 13 -4.70 -9.25 1.36
C LEU A 13 -4.54 -10.67 1.90
N PHE A 14 -5.36 -11.03 2.89
CA PHE A 14 -5.38 -12.36 3.50
C PHE A 14 -6.63 -13.13 3.05
N PRO A 15 -6.54 -14.41 2.64
CA PRO A 15 -7.66 -15.15 2.07
C PRO A 15 -8.93 -15.19 2.94
N GLU A 16 -8.78 -15.34 4.26
CA GLU A 16 -9.92 -15.49 5.18
C GLU A 16 -10.31 -14.19 5.89
N ILE A 17 -9.37 -13.24 5.99
CA ILE A 17 -9.55 -11.99 6.76
C ILE A 17 -9.92 -10.83 5.82
N GLY A 18 -9.51 -10.89 4.55
CA GLY A 18 -9.65 -9.81 3.58
C GLY A 18 -8.51 -8.80 3.66
N GLY A 19 -8.78 -7.60 3.14
CA GLY A 19 -7.81 -6.52 3.08
C GLY A 19 -7.59 -5.86 4.44
N LEU A 20 -6.31 -5.62 4.77
CA LEU A 20 -5.88 -4.94 6.00
C LEU A 20 -4.81 -3.89 5.68
N ARG A 21 -4.77 -2.84 6.49
CA ARG A 21 -3.70 -1.82 6.46
C ARG A 21 -2.70 -2.04 7.60
N LEU A 22 -1.58 -2.66 7.26
CA LEU A 22 -0.57 -3.13 8.22
C LEU A 22 0.78 -2.42 8.06
N ASP A 23 1.02 -1.79 6.92
CA ASP A 23 2.32 -1.22 6.56
C ASP A 23 2.26 0.31 6.50
N TYR A 24 3.26 0.97 7.09
CA TYR A 24 3.30 2.43 7.23
C TYR A 24 4.72 2.94 7.01
N VAL A 25 4.84 4.06 6.31
CA VAL A 25 6.05 4.89 6.31
C VAL A 25 5.74 6.12 7.15
N LEU A 26 6.52 6.36 8.19
CA LEU A 26 6.34 7.48 9.12
C LEU A 26 7.58 8.39 9.08
N PRO A 27 7.62 9.39 8.17
CA PRO A 27 8.70 10.36 8.13
C PRO A 27 8.78 11.19 9.42
N SER A 28 9.94 11.82 9.64
CA SER A 28 10.07 12.84 10.68
C SER A 28 9.07 13.98 10.45
N ALA A 29 8.62 14.63 11.52
CA ALA A 29 7.54 15.62 11.48
C ALA A 29 7.87 16.88 10.66
N ASP A 30 9.16 17.15 10.43
CA ASP A 30 9.68 18.26 9.64
C ASP A 30 9.80 17.94 8.14
N VAL A 31 9.65 16.67 7.74
CA VAL A 31 9.72 16.25 6.32
C VAL A 31 8.36 16.45 5.65
N ARG A 32 8.34 17.20 4.54
CA ARG A 32 7.12 17.40 3.75
C ARG A 32 6.84 16.17 2.86
N VAL A 33 5.67 15.57 3.05
CA VAL A 33 5.11 14.56 2.13
C VAL A 33 4.44 15.26 0.96
N VAL A 34 4.82 14.88 -0.26
CA VAL A 34 4.28 15.40 -1.52
C VAL A 34 3.15 14.51 -2.03
N ALA A 35 3.38 13.19 -2.03
CA ALA A 35 2.41 12.20 -2.44
C ALA A 35 2.66 10.89 -1.68
N ALA A 36 1.65 10.02 -1.63
CA ALA A 36 1.74 8.71 -1.02
C ALA A 36 0.71 7.76 -1.63
N GLY A 37 0.97 6.47 -1.56
CA GLY A 37 0.02 5.46 -2.00
C GLY A 37 0.46 4.04 -1.67
N VAL A 38 -0.41 3.11 -2.05
CA VAL A 38 -0.10 1.68 -2.08
C VAL A 38 0.00 1.28 -3.56
N MET A 39 0.99 0.47 -3.89
CA MET A 39 1.22 0.02 -5.26
C MET A 39 0.20 -1.07 -5.62
N TRP A 40 -0.99 -0.64 -6.03
CA TRP A 40 -2.07 -1.49 -6.56
C TRP A 40 -2.23 -1.25 -8.07
N PRO A 41 -1.45 -1.94 -8.92
CA PRO A 41 -1.62 -1.82 -10.36
C PRO A 41 -2.92 -2.51 -10.81
N PRO A 42 -3.49 -2.12 -11.98
CA PRO A 42 -4.56 -2.86 -12.63
C PRO A 42 -4.20 -4.34 -12.84
N ALA A 43 -5.20 -5.23 -12.87
CA ALA A 43 -4.97 -6.67 -12.99
C ALA A 43 -4.34 -7.10 -14.34
N ASP A 44 -4.47 -6.26 -15.37
CA ASP A 44 -3.86 -6.44 -16.68
C ASP A 44 -2.45 -5.83 -16.80
N ASP A 45 -1.97 -5.15 -15.75
CA ASP A 45 -0.60 -4.67 -15.67
C ASP A 45 0.36 -5.84 -15.38
N PRO A 46 1.44 -6.03 -16.15
CA PRO A 46 2.43 -7.08 -15.91
C PRO A 46 3.00 -7.09 -14.47
N LEU A 47 3.10 -5.91 -13.83
CA LEU A 47 3.61 -5.79 -12.47
C LEU A 47 2.70 -6.47 -11.43
N ALA A 48 1.41 -6.64 -11.71
CA ALA A 48 0.48 -7.28 -10.78
C ALA A 48 0.90 -8.73 -10.45
N ALA A 49 1.39 -9.47 -11.45
CA ALA A 49 1.85 -10.84 -11.27
C ALA A 49 3.10 -10.92 -10.38
N ASP A 50 4.05 -10.01 -10.60
CA ASP A 50 5.29 -9.93 -9.81
C ASP A 50 4.99 -9.58 -8.35
N LEU A 51 4.07 -8.66 -8.10
CA LEU A 51 3.68 -8.27 -6.74
C LEU A 51 3.05 -9.44 -5.97
N ILE A 52 2.16 -10.21 -6.60
CA ILE A 52 1.54 -11.39 -5.99
C ILE A 52 2.59 -12.45 -5.64
N LEU A 53 3.60 -12.64 -6.49
CA LEU A 53 4.68 -13.59 -6.24
C LEU A 53 5.64 -13.10 -5.13
N ALA A 54 5.87 -11.80 -5.05
CA ALA A 54 6.79 -11.21 -4.08
C ALA A 54 6.26 -11.32 -2.64
N SER A 55 4.97 -11.04 -2.41
CA SER A 55 4.37 -11.07 -1.07
C SER A 55 2.84 -11.00 -1.12
N ARG A 56 2.19 -11.34 -0.01
CA ARG A 56 0.79 -10.99 0.25
C ARG A 56 0.59 -9.51 0.63
N HIS A 57 1.70 -8.80 0.87
CA HIS A 57 1.73 -7.35 1.15
C HIS A 57 2.09 -6.59 -0.12
N TYR A 58 1.51 -5.41 -0.28
CA TYR A 58 1.74 -4.49 -1.38
C TYR A 58 2.62 -3.32 -0.91
N PRO A 59 3.59 -2.88 -1.73
CA PRO A 59 4.49 -1.79 -1.35
C PRO A 59 3.74 -0.49 -1.04
N VAL A 60 4.11 0.13 0.06
CA VAL A 60 3.71 1.51 0.38
C VAL A 60 4.82 2.44 -0.08
N TRP A 61 4.46 3.49 -0.80
CA TRP A 61 5.41 4.49 -1.29
C TRP A 61 5.03 5.89 -0.80
N VAL A 62 6.04 6.73 -0.66
CA VAL A 62 5.90 8.15 -0.33
C VAL A 62 6.89 8.95 -1.18
N ASP A 63 6.43 10.05 -1.75
CA ASP A 63 7.28 11.09 -2.29
C ASP A 63 7.48 12.17 -1.23
N ILE A 64 8.73 12.50 -0.95
CA ILE A 64 9.10 13.50 0.06
C ILE A 64 9.93 14.63 -0.56
N ALA A 65 9.77 15.84 -0.01
CA ALA A 65 10.65 16.96 -0.30
C ALA A 65 11.66 17.10 0.85
N LEU A 66 12.94 17.03 0.51
CA LEU A 66 14.03 17.30 1.45
C LEU A 66 14.23 18.83 1.62
N PRO A 67 14.77 19.28 2.76
CA PRO A 67 15.05 20.70 3.01
C PRO A 67 16.02 21.32 2.00
#